data_AF-R5ATB5-F1
#
_entry.id   AF-R5ATB5-F1
#
_cell.length_a   1.000
_cell.length_b   1.000
_cell.length_c   1.000
_cell.angle_alpha   90.00
_cell.angle_beta   90.00
_cell.angle_gamma   90.00
#
_symmetry.space_group_name_H-M   'P 1'
#
loop_
_entity.id
_entity.type
_entity.pdbx_description
1 polymer ?
#
loop_
_entity_poly.entity_id
_entity_poly.type
_entity_poly.pdbx_seq_one_letter_code
_entity_poly.pdbx_strand_id
1 'polypeptide(L)'
;MAIAAVVIAVSATLSSCSKKEVDVEGIKAMTEKSADTMTEADYDFMIDQVEIIDNQLKGLNKEEQRAFLDSLDKNQQEAYVAVALWASFVDSDRLTEKQRERLKKHGAKDE
;
A
#
# COMPACT_ATOMS: atom_id res chain seq x y z
N MET A 1 17.04 40.09 40.72
CA MET A 1 17.28 39.48 39.41
C MET A 1 16.22 38.42 39.18
N ALA A 2 15.29 38.62 38.24
CA ALA A 2 14.29 37.62 37.87
C ALA A 2 14.51 37.30 36.40
N ILE A 3 14.94 36.07 36.10
CA ILE A 3 15.17 35.60 34.74
C ILE A 3 13.89 34.86 34.32
N ALA A 4 13.19 35.42 33.34
CA ALA A 4 12.00 34.85 32.75
C ALA A 4 12.34 33.56 32.01
N ALA A 5 11.78 32.43 32.44
CA ALA A 5 11.84 31.18 31.70
C ALA A 5 10.79 31.23 30.57
N VAL A 6 11.21 31.75 29.43
CA VAL A 6 10.50 31.59 28.16
C VAL A 6 10.70 30.14 27.71
N VAL A 7 9.75 29.26 28.02
CA VAL A 7 9.68 27.91 27.45
C VAL A 7 8.97 28.03 26.10
N ILE A 8 9.77 28.26 25.05
CA ILE A 8 9.36 28.06 23.66
C ILE A 8 9.34 26.55 23.45
N ALA A 9 8.19 25.93 23.67
CA ALA A 9 7.91 24.59 23.17
C ALA A 9 7.42 24.70 21.72
N VAL A 10 8.35 25.03 20.82
CA VAL A 10 8.20 24.70 19.41
C VAL A 10 8.48 23.21 19.29
N SER A 11 7.47 22.45 18.86
CA SER A 11 7.59 21.27 17.97
C SER A 11 6.48 20.27 18.28
N ALA A 12 5.29 20.54 17.73
CA ALA A 12 4.31 19.49 17.47
C ALA A 12 3.41 19.92 16.31
N THR A 13 3.99 20.35 15.18
CA THR A 13 3.34 20.06 13.90
C THR A 13 3.51 18.57 13.66
N LEU A 14 2.74 17.77 14.40
CA LEU A 14 2.24 16.49 13.90
C LEU A 14 1.41 16.84 12.66
N SER A 15 2.10 17.01 11.53
CA SER A 15 1.50 16.62 10.27
C SER A 15 1.18 15.14 10.46
N SER A 16 -0.07 14.88 10.81
CA SER A 16 -0.75 13.61 10.63
C SER A 16 -0.76 13.32 9.13
N CYS A 17 0.43 13.04 8.58
CA CYS A 17 0.57 12.28 7.36
C CYS A 17 0.24 10.85 7.80
N SER A 18 -1.06 10.58 7.99
CA SER A 18 -1.54 9.24 8.26
C SER A 18 -0.95 8.38 7.16
N LYS A 19 0.00 7.50 7.50
CA LYS A 19 0.48 6.49 6.57
C LYS A 19 -0.77 5.83 6.02
N LYS A 20 -1.01 5.90 4.72
CA LYS A 20 -2.12 5.15 4.12
C LYS A 20 -1.90 3.69 4.50
N GLU A 21 -2.90 3.09 5.12
CA GLU A 21 -2.87 1.70 5.55
C GLU A 21 -3.53 0.84 4.47
N VAL A 22 -3.14 -0.44 4.45
CA VAL A 22 -3.72 -1.42 3.53
C VAL A 22 -5.17 -1.68 3.95
N ASP A 23 -6.09 -1.58 2.99
CA ASP A 23 -7.52 -1.80 3.22
C ASP A 23 -7.84 -3.31 3.14
N VAL A 24 -7.71 -3.98 4.28
CA VAL A 24 -7.90 -5.44 4.41
C VAL A 24 -9.32 -5.88 4.00
N GLU A 25 -10.34 -5.13 4.41
CA GLU A 25 -11.74 -5.48 4.09
C GLU A 25 -12.03 -5.27 2.61
N GLY A 26 -11.57 -4.16 2.04
CA GLY A 26 -11.68 -3.90 0.61
C GLY A 26 -10.95 -4.95 -0.22
N ILE A 27 -9.73 -5.34 0.15
CA ILE A 27 -8.98 -6.40 -0.54
C ILE A 27 -9.73 -7.73 -0.49
N LYS A 28 -10.31 -8.09 0.67
CA LYS A 28 -11.09 -9.32 0.78
C LYS A 28 -12.33 -9.30 -0.12
N ALA A 29 -13.04 -8.17 -0.18
CA ALA A 29 -14.15 -8.01 -1.11
C ALA A 29 -13.70 -8.15 -2.57
N MET A 30 -12.49 -7.68 -2.89
CA MET A 30 -11.90 -7.80 -4.21
C MET A 30 -11.50 -9.23 -4.58
N THR A 31 -10.99 -10.03 -3.63
CA THR A 31 -10.61 -11.43 -3.90
C THR A 31 -11.82 -12.36 -4.06
N GLU A 32 -12.95 -12.00 -3.47
CA GLU A 32 -14.22 -12.70 -3.65
C GLU A 32 -14.93 -12.34 -4.97
N LYS A 33 -14.52 -11.24 -5.61
CA LYS A 33 -15.08 -10.74 -6.85
C LYS A 33 -14.48 -11.46 -8.06
N SER A 34 -15.32 -11.78 -9.03
CA SER A 34 -14.87 -12.38 -10.28
C SER A 34 -14.25 -11.33 -11.21
N ALA A 35 -13.20 -11.69 -11.95
CA ALA A 35 -12.47 -10.74 -12.80
C ALA A 35 -13.35 -10.06 -13.87
N ASP A 36 -14.40 -10.73 -14.34
CA ASP A 36 -15.38 -10.22 -15.31
C ASP A 36 -16.34 -9.17 -14.72
N THR A 37 -16.47 -9.10 -13.40
CA THR A 37 -17.31 -8.10 -12.72
C THR A 37 -16.50 -6.93 -12.16
N MET A 38 -15.17 -6.98 -12.25
CA MET A 38 -14.29 -5.89 -11.85
C MET A 38 -14.46 -4.68 -12.78
N THR A 39 -14.64 -3.52 -12.17
CA THR A 39 -14.76 -2.22 -12.81
C THR A 39 -13.40 -1.51 -12.83
N GLU A 40 -13.28 -0.44 -13.61
CA GLU A 40 -12.08 0.40 -13.62
C GLU A 40 -11.71 0.92 -12.23
N ALA A 41 -12.71 1.30 -11.42
CA ALA A 41 -12.51 1.76 -10.04
C ALA A 41 -11.98 0.64 -9.12
N ASP A 42 -12.38 -0.61 -9.37
CA ASP A 42 -11.86 -1.75 -8.61
C ASP A 42 -10.40 -2.04 -8.95
N TYR A 43 -10.01 -1.90 -10.22
CA TYR A 43 -8.61 -1.97 -10.64
C TYR A 43 -7.80 -0.83 -10.03
N ASP A 44 -8.31 0.41 -10.05
CA ASP A 44 -7.66 1.54 -9.39
C ASP A 44 -7.48 1.28 -7.89
N PHE A 45 -8.50 0.74 -7.22
CA PHE A 45 -8.39 0.36 -5.81
C PHE A 45 -7.27 -0.65 -5.58
N MET A 46 -7.19 -1.73 -6.36
CA MET A 46 -6.12 -2.73 -6.19
C MET A 46 -4.72 -2.16 -6.48
N ILE A 47 -4.60 -1.27 -7.46
CA ILE A 47 -3.35 -0.55 -7.75
C ILE A 47 -2.98 0.38 -6.59
N ASP A 48 -3.95 1.09 -6.00
CA ASP A 48 -3.73 1.91 -4.81
C ASP A 48 -3.16 1.06 -3.66
N GLN A 49 -3.65 -0.18 -3.47
CA GLN A 49 -3.10 -1.09 -2.45
C GLN A 49 -1.66 -1.50 -2.77
N VAL A 50 -1.32 -1.75 -4.04
CA VAL A 50 0.08 -2.01 -4.45
C VAL A 50 0.98 -0.82 -4.12
N GLU A 51 0.53 0.39 -4.44
CA GLU A 51 1.29 1.62 -4.14
C GLU A 51 1.50 1.82 -2.63
N ILE A 52 0.50 1.49 -1.82
CA ILE A 52 0.60 1.57 -0.36
C ILE A 52 1.65 0.57 0.15
N ILE A 53 1.56 -0.70 -0.28
CA ILE A 53 2.49 -1.75 0.13
C ILE A 53 3.92 -1.40 -0.30
N ASP A 54 4.12 -1.01 -1.57
CA ASP A 54 5.45 -0.63 -2.07
C ASP A 54 6.04 0.52 -1.24
N ASN A 55 5.25 1.56 -0.93
CA ASN A 55 5.71 2.67 -0.10
C ASN A 55 6.06 2.27 1.34
N GLN A 56 5.38 1.29 1.92
CA GLN A 56 5.68 0.78 3.27
C GLN A 56 6.94 -0.08 3.30
N LEU A 57 7.20 -0.84 2.23
CA LEU A 57 8.39 -1.67 2.09
C LEU A 57 9.60 -0.89 1.55
N LYS A 58 9.37 0.30 0.99
CA LYS A 58 10.40 1.14 0.38
C LYS A 58 11.47 1.54 1.38
N GLY A 59 12.72 1.27 1.01
CA GLY A 59 13.88 1.57 1.85
C GLY A 59 14.17 0.52 2.92
N LEU A 60 13.30 -0.49 3.09
CA LEU A 60 13.58 -1.66 3.90
C LEU A 60 14.42 -2.66 3.09
N ASN A 61 15.44 -3.23 3.72
CA ASN A 61 16.16 -4.37 3.18
C ASN A 61 15.33 -5.67 3.32
N LYS A 62 15.81 -6.79 2.76
CA LYS A 62 15.06 -8.06 2.77
C LYS A 62 14.73 -8.59 4.19
N GLU A 63 15.64 -8.42 5.15
CA GLU A 63 15.40 -8.85 6.52
C GLU A 63 14.38 -7.94 7.21
N GLU A 64 14.45 -6.64 6.97
CA GLU A 64 13.50 -5.65 7.49
C GLU A 64 12.10 -5.82 6.87
N GLN A 65 12.01 -6.10 5.58
CA GLN A 65 10.74 -6.42 4.91
C GLN A 65 10.13 -7.68 5.51
N ARG A 66 10.94 -8.72 5.74
CA ARG A 66 10.46 -9.95 6.38
C ARG A 66 10.00 -9.69 7.81
N ALA A 67 10.78 -8.97 8.61
CA ALA A 67 10.41 -8.62 9.98
C ALA A 67 9.13 -7.76 10.03
N PHE A 68 8.95 -6.85 9.06
CA PHE A 68 7.73 -6.09 8.91
C PHE A 68 6.53 -7.01 8.61
N LEU A 69 6.64 -7.88 7.61
CA LEU A 69 5.57 -8.84 7.28
C LEU A 69 5.24 -9.77 8.45
N ASP A 70 6.26 -10.27 9.16
CA ASP A 70 6.09 -11.14 10.34
C ASP A 70 5.45 -10.39 11.54
N SER A 71 5.51 -9.06 11.56
CA SER A 71 4.88 -8.22 12.59
C SER A 71 3.40 -7.94 12.35
N LEU A 72 2.90 -8.17 11.12
CA LEU A 72 1.50 -7.98 10.76
C LEU A 72 0.63 -9.09 11.36
N ASP A 73 -0.65 -8.78 11.62
CA ASP A 73 -1.60 -9.83 11.97
C ASP A 73 -1.93 -10.71 10.76
N LYS A 74 -2.56 -11.85 11.00
CA LYS A 74 -2.86 -12.84 9.96
C LYS A 74 -3.70 -12.27 8.81
N ASN A 75 -4.69 -11.42 9.10
CA ASN A 75 -5.56 -10.86 8.07
C ASN A 75 -4.79 -9.84 7.23
N GLN A 76 -3.93 -9.05 7.86
CA GLN A 76 -3.02 -8.15 7.16
C GLN A 76 -2.04 -8.94 6.28
N GLN A 77 -1.38 -9.97 6.79
CA GLN A 77 -0.49 -10.82 5.98
C GLN A 77 -1.20 -11.39 4.75
N GLU A 78 -2.40 -11.94 4.94
CA GLU A 78 -3.23 -12.46 3.84
C GLU A 78 -3.56 -11.37 2.81
N ALA A 79 -3.89 -10.15 3.25
CA ALA A 79 -4.15 -9.03 2.36
C ALA A 79 -2.91 -8.61 1.55
N TYR A 80 -1.73 -8.55 2.17
CA TYR A 80 -0.48 -8.23 1.46
C TYR A 80 -0.15 -9.28 0.40
N VAL A 81 -0.30 -10.56 0.75
CA VAL A 81 -0.10 -11.67 -0.19
C VAL A 81 -1.13 -11.60 -1.33
N ALA A 82 -2.40 -11.33 -1.04
CA ALA A 82 -3.44 -11.22 -2.04
C ALA A 82 -3.15 -10.10 -3.06
N VAL A 83 -2.73 -8.92 -2.58
CA VAL A 83 -2.37 -7.80 -3.45
C VAL A 83 -1.14 -8.11 -4.29
N ALA A 84 -0.10 -8.73 -3.70
CA ALA A 84 1.09 -9.13 -4.44
C ALA A 84 0.80 -10.18 -5.53
N LEU A 85 -0.05 -11.16 -5.22
CA LEU A 85 -0.51 -12.16 -6.19
C LEU A 85 -1.34 -11.52 -7.30
N TRP A 86 -2.29 -10.66 -6.95
CA TRP A 86 -3.10 -9.94 -7.92
C TRP A 86 -2.21 -9.12 -8.87
N ALA A 87 -1.24 -8.35 -8.35
CA ALA A 87 -0.32 -7.56 -9.18
C ALA A 87 0.54 -8.43 -10.12
N SER A 88 0.83 -9.67 -9.73
CA SER A 88 1.61 -10.62 -10.53
C SER A 88 0.80 -11.32 -11.62
N PHE A 89 -0.52 -11.42 -11.46
CA PHE A 89 -1.40 -12.19 -12.35
C PHE A 89 -2.48 -11.38 -13.05
N VAL A 90 -2.63 -10.09 -12.73
CA VAL A 90 -3.61 -9.24 -13.38
C VAL A 90 -3.33 -9.17 -14.88
N ASP A 91 -4.34 -9.46 -15.68
CA ASP A 91 -4.26 -9.38 -17.13
C ASP A 91 -4.15 -7.91 -17.56
N SER A 92 -3.05 -7.59 -18.23
CA SER A 92 -2.76 -6.22 -18.65
C SER A 92 -3.78 -5.66 -19.65
N ASP A 93 -4.50 -6.52 -20.38
CA ASP A 93 -5.55 -6.09 -21.31
C ASP A 93 -6.83 -5.62 -20.60
N ARG A 94 -6.97 -5.95 -19.31
CA ARG A 94 -8.06 -5.47 -18.45
C ARG A 94 -7.78 -4.11 -17.81
N LEU A 95 -6.55 -3.63 -17.90
CA LEU A 95 -6.11 -2.37 -17.32
C LEU A 95 -6.12 -1.26 -18.36
N THR A 96 -6.48 -0.05 -17.96
CA THR A 96 -6.25 1.13 -18.80
C THR A 96 -4.76 1.43 -18.95
N GLU A 97 -4.37 2.20 -19.96
CA GLU A 97 -2.97 2.61 -20.17
C GLU A 97 -2.38 3.25 -18.91
N LYS A 98 -3.15 4.16 -18.28
CA LYS A 98 -2.76 4.85 -17.06
C LYS A 98 -2.59 3.87 -15.89
N GLN A 99 -3.45 2.87 -15.76
CA GLN A 99 -3.37 1.85 -14.73
C GLN A 99 -2.13 0.96 -14.91
N ARG A 100 -1.82 0.57 -16.15
CA ARG A 100 -0.59 -0.16 -16.47
C ARG A 100 0.64 0.65 -16.10
N GLU A 101 0.69 1.92 -16.47
CA GLU A 101 1.82 2.80 -16.13
C GLU A 101 2.01 2.95 -14.62
N ARG A 102 0.92 3.01 -13.83
CA ARG A 102 1.00 3.02 -12.37
C ARG A 102 1.59 1.71 -11.86
N LEU A 103 1.06 0.57 -12.29
CA LEU A 103 1.51 -0.74 -11.82
C LEU A 103 2.97 -1.04 -12.19
N LYS A 104 3.43 -0.62 -13.38
CA LYS A 104 4.84 -0.75 -13.80
C LYS A 104 5.82 -0.03 -12.89
N LYS A 105 5.43 1.09 -12.27
CA LYS A 105 6.30 1.82 -11.32
C LYS A 105 6.53 1.06 -10.02
N HIS A 106 5.65 0.12 -9.69
CA HIS A 106 5.57 -0.51 -8.36
C HIS A 106 5.68 -2.04 -8.38
N GLY A 107 5.90 -2.68 -9.54
CA GLY A 107 6.27 -4.10 -9.55
C GLY A 107 5.77 -4.99 -10.70
N ALA A 108 5.10 -4.48 -11.74
CA ALA A 108 4.93 -5.30 -12.94
C ALA A 108 6.26 -5.38 -13.69
N LYS A 109 6.99 -6.49 -13.54
CA LYS A 109 8.13 -6.79 -14.41
C LYS A 109 7.62 -6.82 -15.84
N ASP A 110 8.16 -5.93 -16.68
CA ASP A 110 8.13 -6.13 -18.13
C ASP A 110 8.91 -7.42 -18.40
N GLU A 111 8.20 -8.53 -18.66
CA GLU A 111 8.75 -9.65 -19.44
C GLU A 111 8.32 -9.49 -20.91
#